data_AF-A0A977Q3T8-F1
#
_entry.id   AF-A0A977Q3T8-F1
#
_cell.length_a   1.000
_cell.length_b   1.000
_cell.length_c   1.000
_cell.angle_alpha   90.00
_cell.angle_beta   90.00
_cell.angle_gamma   90.00
#
_symmetry.space_group_name_H-M   'P 1'
#
loop_
_entity.id
_entity.type
_entity.pdbx_description
1 polymer ?
#
loop_
_entity_poly.entity_id
_entity_poly.type
_entity_poly.pdbx_seq_one_letter_code
_entity_poly.pdbx_strand_id
1 'polypeptide(L)'
;MTEEKIYIQLLDGSTSFVPVNATKLSDNQYEILDDKEFTEYVDFLYVHEFYPSDIVELGQHRFNDGSTGLVAKKLISAGKWPDRKLNEFKFKGVLGEISIDKQSADKYSDEINKIIRQKSAGQFIYPVLLETIDKLVTVTKK
;
A
#
# COMPACT_ATOMS: atom_id res chain seq x y z
N MET A 1 14.47 -17.86 -15.25
CA MET A 1 14.01 -17.30 -13.96
C MET A 1 12.69 -17.97 -13.66
N THR A 2 12.51 -18.47 -12.43
CA THR A 2 11.28 -19.17 -12.04
C THR A 2 10.32 -18.16 -11.45
N GLU A 3 9.11 -18.08 -12.02
CA GLU A 3 8.03 -17.28 -11.46
C GLU A 3 7.45 -18.00 -10.25
N GLU A 4 7.32 -17.28 -9.15
CA GLU A 4 6.73 -17.78 -7.90
C GLU A 4 5.50 -16.93 -7.55
N LYS A 5 4.49 -17.59 -6.97
CA LYS A 5 3.34 -16.89 -6.41
C LYS A 5 3.65 -16.47 -4.98
N ILE A 6 3.58 -15.18 -4.73
CA ILE A 6 3.67 -14.59 -3.39
C ILE A 6 2.38 -13.83 -3.10
N TYR A 7 2.14 -13.52 -1.85
CA TYR A 7 0.96 -12.75 -1.44
C TYR A 7 1.36 -11.33 -1.03
N ILE A 8 0.56 -10.35 -1.44
CA ILE A 8 0.68 -8.97 -0.96
C ILE A 8 -0.60 -8.57 -0.25
N GLN A 9 -0.48 -7.63 0.69
CA GLN A 9 -1.65 -7.10 1.38
C GLN A 9 -2.41 -6.12 0.47
N LEU A 10 -3.74 -6.24 0.48
CA LEU A 10 -4.69 -5.41 -0.23
C LEU A 10 -5.72 -4.85 0.77
N LEU A 11 -6.08 -3.59 0.59
CA LEU A 11 -7.19 -2.95 1.28
C LEU A 11 -8.34 -2.71 0.29
N ASP A 12 -9.50 -3.30 0.57
CA ASP A 12 -10.70 -3.28 -0.29
C ASP A 12 -12.01 -3.01 0.47
N GLY A 13 -11.90 -2.45 1.67
CA GLY A 13 -12.94 -2.42 2.70
C GLY A 13 -12.59 -3.32 3.89
N SER A 14 -11.71 -4.29 3.67
CA SER A 14 -11.06 -5.11 4.70
C SER A 14 -9.58 -5.30 4.38
N THR A 15 -8.83 -5.92 5.30
CA THR A 15 -7.48 -6.41 5.00
C THR A 15 -7.56 -7.80 4.38
N SER A 16 -7.11 -7.91 3.13
CA SER A 16 -7.02 -9.17 2.40
C SER A 16 -5.60 -9.41 1.86
N PHE A 17 -5.34 -10.62 1.38
CA PHE A 17 -4.08 -11.00 0.75
C PHE A 17 -4.36 -11.52 -0.65
N VAL A 18 -3.69 -10.94 -1.64
CA VAL A 18 -3.86 -11.31 -3.06
C VAL A 18 -2.59 -11.92 -3.64
N PRO A 19 -2.69 -12.97 -4.48
CA PRO A 19 -1.55 -13.69 -5.02
C PRO A 19 -0.98 -13.02 -6.28
N VAL A 20 0.20 -12.44 -6.18
CA VAL A 20 0.92 -11.81 -7.30
C VAL A 20 2.07 -12.66 -7.80
N ASN A 21 2.43 -12.46 -9.06
CA ASN A 21 3.64 -13.06 -9.64
C ASN A 21 4.88 -12.33 -9.14
N ALA A 22 5.93 -13.08 -8.79
CA ALA A 22 7.23 -12.52 -8.45
C ALA A 22 8.38 -13.36 -8.99
N THR A 23 9.52 -12.72 -9.23
CA THR A 23 10.78 -13.40 -9.58
C THR A 23 11.75 -13.32 -8.42
N LYS A 24 12.29 -14.46 -8.00
CA LYS A 24 13.36 -14.49 -7.00
C LYS A 24 14.65 -13.90 -7.57
N LEU A 25 15.18 -12.87 -6.92
CA LEU A 25 16.44 -12.21 -7.28
C LEU A 25 17.63 -12.77 -6.49
N SER A 26 17.43 -12.97 -5.19
CA SER A 26 18.43 -13.53 -4.27
C SER A 26 17.75 -14.22 -3.08
N ASP A 27 18.53 -14.65 -2.10
CA ASP A 27 17.97 -15.12 -0.83
C ASP A 27 17.12 -14.02 -0.19
N ASN A 28 15.86 -14.38 0.06
CA ASN A 28 14.81 -13.54 0.61
C ASN A 28 14.51 -12.23 -0.14
N GLN A 29 14.88 -12.07 -1.42
CA GLN A 29 14.53 -10.90 -2.23
C GLN A 29 13.80 -11.30 -3.49
N TYR A 30 12.63 -10.71 -3.69
CA TYR A 30 11.72 -11.03 -4.78
C TYR A 30 11.27 -9.74 -5.46
N GLU A 31 11.36 -9.70 -6.79
CA GLU A 31 10.81 -8.63 -7.60
C GLU A 31 9.36 -8.95 -7.95
N ILE A 32 8.44 -8.07 -7.60
CA ILE A 32 7.03 -8.18 -7.98
C ILE A 32 6.91 -7.92 -9.48
N LEU A 33 6.29 -8.85 -10.20
CA LEU A 33 6.04 -8.71 -11.63
C LEU A 33 4.73 -7.97 -11.86
N ASP A 34 4.65 -7.29 -12.99
CA ASP A 34 3.39 -6.74 -13.47
C ASP A 34 2.47 -7.90 -13.90
N ASP A 35 1.25 -7.91 -13.39
CA ASP A 35 0.27 -8.94 -13.68
C ASP A 35 -1.15 -8.36 -13.68
N LYS A 36 -2.14 -9.23 -13.91
CA LYS A 36 -3.53 -8.80 -14.05
C LYS A 36 -4.09 -8.17 -12.79
N GLU A 37 -3.60 -8.51 -11.60
CA GLU A 37 -4.10 -7.97 -10.34
C GLU A 37 -3.95 -6.43 -10.33
N PHE A 38 -2.83 -5.92 -10.84
CA PHE A 38 -2.59 -4.47 -10.91
C PHE A 38 -3.36 -3.75 -12.03
N THR A 39 -3.96 -4.50 -12.96
CA THR A 39 -4.81 -3.96 -14.04
C THR A 39 -6.31 -4.12 -13.78
N GLU A 40 -6.73 -5.10 -12.98
CA GLU A 40 -8.12 -5.33 -12.61
C GLU A 40 -8.51 -4.49 -11.39
N TYR A 41 -7.57 -4.21 -10.48
CA TYR A 41 -7.78 -3.42 -9.26
C TYR A 41 -7.23 -1.99 -9.38
N VAL A 42 -7.64 -1.27 -10.41
CA VAL A 42 -7.25 0.15 -10.65
C VAL A 42 -8.20 1.13 -9.96
N ASP A 43 -9.33 0.64 -9.41
CA ASP A 43 -10.27 1.47 -8.66
C ASP A 43 -9.60 2.05 -7.40
N PHE A 44 -9.95 3.30 -7.06
CA PHE A 44 -9.50 3.99 -5.86
C PHE A 44 -9.83 3.25 -4.56
N LEU A 45 -10.77 2.31 -4.61
CA LEU A 45 -11.13 1.41 -3.53
C LEU A 45 -10.03 0.40 -3.19
N TYR A 46 -9.22 -0.01 -4.17
CA TYR A 46 -8.19 -1.02 -3.99
C TYR A 46 -6.84 -0.38 -3.73
N VAL A 47 -6.29 -0.61 -2.54
CA VAL A 47 -4.98 -0.07 -2.17
C VAL A 47 -4.04 -1.22 -1.83
N HIS A 48 -3.07 -1.46 -2.72
CA HIS A 48 -2.02 -2.45 -2.52
C HIS A 48 -0.90 -1.90 -1.64
N GLU A 49 -0.29 -2.76 -0.84
CA GLU A 49 0.91 -2.43 -0.07
C GLU A 49 2.15 -2.22 -0.98
N PHE A 50 2.30 -3.10 -1.97
CA PHE A 50 3.43 -3.13 -2.89
C PHE A 50 2.95 -3.18 -4.34
N TYR A 51 3.83 -2.79 -5.26
CA TYR A 51 3.52 -2.57 -6.67
C TYR A 51 4.54 -3.27 -7.58
N PRO A 52 4.24 -3.41 -8.89
CA PRO A 52 5.18 -3.96 -9.85
C PRO A 52 6.56 -3.28 -9.83
N SER A 53 7.59 -4.10 -10.05
CA SER A 53 9.01 -3.77 -9.94
C SER A 53 9.50 -3.44 -8.52
N ASP A 54 8.69 -3.65 -7.49
CA ASP A 54 9.17 -3.63 -6.11
C ASP A 54 10.01 -4.84 -5.79
N ILE A 55 11.13 -4.59 -5.10
CA ILE A 55 11.90 -5.65 -4.49
C ILE A 55 11.47 -5.75 -3.05
N VAL A 56 10.94 -6.90 -2.66
CA VAL A 56 10.39 -7.17 -1.34
C VAL A 56 11.08 -8.34 -0.65
N GLU A 57 11.08 -8.28 0.66
CA GLU A 57 11.42 -9.39 1.54
C GLU A 57 10.15 -10.15 1.92
N LEU A 58 10.20 -11.48 1.90
CA LEU A 58 9.06 -12.33 2.23
C LEU A 58 9.13 -12.82 3.68
N GLY A 59 7.96 -13.12 4.24
CA GLY A 59 7.82 -13.83 5.50
C GLY A 59 6.69 -14.86 5.43
N GLN A 60 6.78 -15.89 6.27
CA GLN A 60 5.66 -16.82 6.41
C GLN A 60 4.48 -16.14 7.10
N HIS A 61 3.28 -16.41 6.60
CA HIS A 61 2.02 -15.98 7.18
C HIS A 61 1.07 -17.16 7.28
N ARG A 62 0.33 -17.25 8.38
CA ARG A 62 -0.73 -18.25 8.58
C ARG A 62 -2.07 -17.57 8.34
N PHE A 63 -2.78 -18.01 7.31
CA PHE A 63 -4.08 -17.50 6.91
C PHE A 63 -5.20 -18.00 7.84
N ASN A 64 -6.38 -17.38 7.74
CA ASN A 64 -7.55 -17.68 8.57
C ASN A 64 -8.10 -19.09 8.36
N ASP A 65 -7.87 -19.69 7.19
CA ASP A 65 -8.22 -21.08 6.88
C ASP A 65 -7.21 -22.10 7.47
N GLY A 66 -6.17 -21.60 8.16
CA GLY A 66 -5.12 -22.39 8.77
C GLY A 66 -3.95 -22.72 7.83
N SER A 67 -4.05 -22.39 6.54
CA SER A 67 -2.97 -22.57 5.56
C SER A 67 -1.82 -21.59 5.79
N THR A 68 -0.66 -21.87 5.20
CA THR A 68 0.51 -20.99 5.26
C THR A 68 0.97 -20.58 3.88
N GLY A 69 1.38 -19.32 3.72
CA GLY A 69 1.97 -18.82 2.49
C GLY A 69 3.07 -17.80 2.71
N LEU A 70 3.77 -17.45 1.64
CA LEU A 70 4.79 -16.42 1.62
C LEU A 70 4.13 -15.08 1.31
N VAL A 71 4.21 -14.15 2.27
CA VAL A 71 3.66 -12.80 2.16
C VAL A 71 4.81 -11.81 2.09
N ALA A 72 4.71 -10.81 1.22
CA ALA A 72 5.63 -9.67 1.23
C ALA A 72 5.50 -8.91 2.55
N LYS A 73 6.62 -8.72 3.26
CA LYS A 73 6.63 -8.09 4.59
C LYS A 73 7.35 -6.76 4.64
N LYS A 74 8.28 -6.53 3.72
CA LYS A 74 9.13 -5.36 3.76
C LYS A 74 9.58 -4.98 2.36
N LEU A 75 9.47 -3.70 2.06
CA LEU A 75 10.07 -3.11 0.87
C LEU A 75 11.58 -3.00 1.05
N ILE A 76 12.33 -3.62 0.14
CA ILE A 76 13.79 -3.48 0.03
C ILE A 76 14.15 -2.36 -0.94
N SER A 77 13.49 -2.34 -2.11
CA SER A 77 13.68 -1.30 -3.12
C SER A 77 12.36 -0.99 -3.81
N ALA A 78 12.09 0.31 -3.97
CA ALA A 78 10.91 0.81 -4.66
C ALA A 78 11.07 0.75 -6.18
N GLY A 79 10.09 0.17 -6.87
CA GLY A 79 9.88 0.28 -8.31
C GLY A 79 9.31 1.64 -8.73
N LYS A 80 9.20 1.86 -10.05
CA LYS A 80 8.72 3.13 -10.65
C LYS A 80 7.20 3.15 -10.89
N TRP A 81 6.42 2.78 -9.88
CA TRP A 81 4.97 2.81 -10.01
C TRP A 81 4.41 4.25 -10.01
N PRO A 82 3.44 4.58 -10.88
CA PRO A 82 2.78 5.88 -10.86
C PRO A 82 2.10 6.17 -9.51
N ASP A 83 2.13 7.43 -9.06
CA ASP A 83 1.47 7.87 -7.82
C ASP A 83 1.89 7.07 -6.56
N ARG A 84 3.07 6.43 -6.58
CA ARG A 84 3.54 5.56 -5.49
C ARG A 84 3.43 6.17 -4.10
N LYS A 85 3.85 7.43 -3.94
CA LYS A 85 3.83 8.12 -2.65
C LYS A 85 2.40 8.34 -2.14
N LEU A 86 1.45 8.62 -3.04
CA LEU A 86 0.03 8.70 -2.73
C LEU A 86 -0.51 7.34 -2.29
N ASN A 87 -0.13 6.28 -2.99
CA ASN A 87 -0.57 4.94 -2.68
C ASN A 87 -0.02 4.44 -1.33
N GLU A 88 1.26 4.71 -1.04
CA GLU A 88 1.86 4.46 0.27
C GLU A 88 1.11 5.25 1.37
N PHE A 89 0.80 6.52 1.11
CA PHE A 89 0.07 7.36 2.05
C PHE A 89 -1.34 6.82 2.32
N LYS A 90 -2.08 6.41 1.28
CA LYS A 90 -3.39 5.78 1.42
C LYS A 90 -3.29 4.50 2.25
N PHE A 91 -2.37 3.61 1.90
CA PHE A 91 -2.23 2.32 2.55
C PHE A 91 -1.92 2.47 4.04
N LYS A 92 -0.84 3.19 4.36
CA LYS A 92 -0.41 3.43 5.75
C LYS A 92 -1.43 4.27 6.52
N GLY A 93 -2.08 5.22 5.85
CA GLY A 93 -3.07 6.09 6.47
C GLY A 93 -4.36 5.35 6.85
N VAL A 94 -4.77 4.36 6.05
CA VAL A 94 -5.89 3.46 6.39
C VAL A 94 -5.53 2.51 7.53
N LEU A 95 -4.29 2.00 7.56
CA LEU A 95 -3.81 1.15 8.66
C LEU A 95 -3.51 1.92 9.95
N GLY A 96 -3.53 3.26 9.93
CA GLY A 96 -3.16 4.08 11.09
C GLY A 96 -1.66 4.06 11.41
N GLU A 97 -0.82 3.70 10.44
CA GLU A 97 0.64 3.57 10.58
C GLU A 97 1.40 4.87 10.33
N ILE A 98 0.70 5.97 10.06
CA ILE A 98 1.30 7.29 9.89
C ILE A 98 1.38 7.99 11.24
N SER A 99 2.59 8.38 11.64
CA SER A 99 2.81 9.19 12.83
C SER A 99 2.08 10.53 12.75
N ILE A 100 1.39 10.93 13.82
CA ILE A 100 0.66 12.20 13.90
C ILE A 100 1.59 13.29 14.42
N ASP A 101 2.44 13.79 13.53
CA ASP A 101 3.42 14.84 13.81
C ASP A 101 3.63 15.77 12.61
N LYS A 102 4.33 16.89 12.85
CA LYS A 102 4.60 17.90 11.81
C LYS A 102 5.46 17.35 10.68
N GLN A 103 6.43 16.47 10.98
CA GLN A 103 7.31 15.89 9.98
C GLN A 103 6.53 15.03 8.97
N SER A 104 5.58 14.24 9.45
CA SER A 104 4.71 13.40 8.62
C SER A 104 3.72 14.24 7.84
N ALA A 105 3.18 15.31 8.43
CA ALA A 105 2.31 16.25 7.74
C ALA A 105 3.04 16.97 6.59
N ASP A 106 4.29 17.41 6.81
CA ASP A 106 5.12 18.03 5.78
C ASP A 106 5.49 17.01 4.69
N LYS A 107 5.90 15.78 5.09
CA LYS A 107 6.24 14.68 4.17
C LYS A 107 5.11 14.37 3.20
N TYR A 108 3.86 14.35 3.66
CA TYR A 108 2.70 13.93 2.86
C TYR A 108 1.78 15.09 2.43
N SER A 109 2.27 16.34 2.48
CA SER A 109 1.46 17.53 2.20
C SER A 109 0.75 17.50 0.83
N ASP A 110 1.44 17.09 -0.23
CA ASP A 110 0.86 16.96 -1.57
C ASP A 110 -0.20 15.86 -1.64
N GLU A 111 0.05 14.71 -0.99
CA GLU A 111 -0.89 13.59 -0.95
C GLU A 111 -2.16 13.93 -0.16
N ILE A 112 -2.00 14.63 0.98
CA ILE A 112 -3.11 15.17 1.79
C ILE A 112 -3.98 16.08 0.91
N ASN A 113 -3.37 17.05 0.22
CA ASN A 113 -4.09 17.97 -0.65
C ASN A 113 -4.79 17.26 -1.81
N LYS A 114 -4.16 16.26 -2.41
CA LYS A 114 -4.76 15.45 -3.48
C LYS A 114 -5.99 14.70 -2.97
N ILE A 115 -5.93 14.08 -1.79
CA ILE A 115 -7.09 13.37 -1.20
C ILE A 115 -8.21 14.33 -0.82
N ILE A 116 -7.91 15.51 -0.27
CA ILE A 116 -8.92 16.54 0.01
C ILE A 116 -9.67 16.93 -1.27
N ARG A 117 -8.95 17.14 -2.38
CA ARG A 117 -9.57 17.43 -3.69
C ARG A 117 -10.42 16.28 -4.20
N GLN A 118 -9.95 15.04 -4.06
CA GLN A 118 -10.70 13.83 -4.44
C GLN A 118 -12.02 13.71 -3.65
N LYS A 119 -11.98 13.93 -2.33
CA LYS A 119 -13.17 13.98 -1.47
C LYS A 119 -14.15 15.05 -1.94
N SER A 120 -13.68 16.27 -2.20
CA SER A 120 -14.53 17.37 -2.68
C SER A 120 -15.16 17.09 -4.06
N ALA A 121 -14.53 16.24 -4.88
CA ALA A 121 -15.06 15.77 -6.16
C ALA A 121 -16.03 14.58 -6.02
N GLY A 122 -16.35 14.14 -4.81
CA GLY A 122 -17.27 13.03 -4.55
C GLY A 122 -16.67 11.64 -4.72
N GLN A 123 -15.33 11.52 -4.78
CA GLN A 123 -14.69 10.20 -4.79
C GLN A 123 -14.81 9.53 -3.43
N PHE A 124 -14.95 8.21 -3.43
CA PHE A 124 -14.91 7.43 -2.20
C PHE A 124 -13.53 7.55 -1.55
N ILE A 125 -13.49 7.79 -0.24
CA ILE A 125 -12.28 7.79 0.58
C ILE A 125 -12.59 7.05 1.88
N TYR A 126 -11.67 6.17 2.29
CA TYR A 126 -11.76 5.46 3.55
C TYR A 126 -11.92 6.44 4.73
N PRO A 127 -12.92 6.26 5.62
CA PRO A 127 -13.14 7.16 6.75
C PRO A 127 -11.91 7.30 7.66
N VAL A 128 -11.20 6.20 7.93
CA VAL A 128 -9.98 6.20 8.74
C VAL A 128 -8.88 7.07 8.12
N LEU A 129 -8.76 7.07 6.79
CA LEU A 129 -7.80 7.92 6.09
C LEU A 129 -8.16 9.41 6.25
N LEU A 130 -9.44 9.75 6.26
CA LEU A 130 -9.90 11.11 6.53
C LEU A 130 -9.58 11.55 7.96
N GLU A 131 -9.79 10.68 8.95
CA GLU A 131 -9.41 10.96 10.33
C GLU A 131 -7.90 11.19 10.48
N THR A 132 -7.08 10.38 9.79
CA THR A 132 -5.62 10.55 9.74
C THR A 132 -5.25 11.91 9.16
N ILE A 133 -5.88 12.31 8.05
CA ILE A 133 -5.67 13.63 7.42
C ILE A 133 -6.06 14.76 8.38
N ASP A 134 -7.22 14.70 9.02
CA ASP A 134 -7.70 15.75 9.91
C ASP A 134 -6.74 15.96 11.10
N LYS A 135 -6.20 14.86 11.65
CA LYS A 135 -5.17 14.90 12.70
C LYS A 135 -3.87 15.53 12.21
N LEU A 136 -3.41 15.16 11.02
CA LEU A 136 -2.18 15.72 10.41
C LEU A 136 -2.32 17.22 10.06
N VAL A 137 -3.48 17.65 9.59
CA VAL A 137 -3.76 19.08 9.32
C VAL A 137 -3.86 19.88 10.62
N THR A 138 -4.26 19.26 11.72
CA THR A 138 -4.36 19.94 13.02
C THR A 138 -2.98 20.22 13.62
N VAL A 139 -2.01 19.30 13.48
CA VAL A 139 -0.65 19.49 14.01
C VAL A 139 0.15 20.56 13.28
N THR A 140 -0.21 20.91 12.04
CA THR A 140 0.45 21.99 11.28
C THR A 140 -0.12 23.38 11.58
N LYS A 141 -1.31 23.46 12.18
CA LYS A 141 -1.96 24.72 12.59
C LYS A 141 -1.56 25.18 13.99
N LYS A 142 -0.83 24.34 14.74
CA LYS A 142 -0.26 24.66 16.06
C LYS A 142 1.19 25.11 15.91
#